data_AF-A0A2W5VA96-F1
#
_entry.id   AF-A0A2W5VA96-F1
#
_cell.length_a   1.000
_cell.length_b   1.000
_cell.length_c   1.000
_cell.angle_alpha   90.00
_cell.angle_beta   90.00
_cell.angle_gamma   90.00
#
_symmetry.space_group_name_H-M   'P 1'
#
loop_
_entity.id
_entity.type
_entity.pdbx_description
1 polymer ?
#
loop_
_entity_poly.entity_id
_entity_poly.type
_entity_poly.pdbx_seq_one_letter_code
_entity_poly.pdbx_strand_id
1 'polypeptide(L)'
;MHLLFAAGDNPFTVQYGRCASNCGSASSWTLTVIEQGAPRIGRTELAIASDGRLHARFDLDGSNDEPIYATCAGDCSMVGNWKKVNLTAVLGGTTAELWGHPMAVDSSGRVSFITSDQRFPADIRLNSCAANCDNAANWTSALIRSDGRKSSMVAQGGTLHHLIDDGAGNLRYRTCASNCTSAASWTESGPLFAHDYSQPTAIAVSANGTVHVAYNQGMVSGQSAQVEAQNDRLLYWQCASNCMDPASWSGTVFNAAEGQKGLAMAERNGAVVLGLAQGLEATAKLCTSGCTDGAKWRTVTLDSQARMTADVDPYSVRNCTNNNTPPELATWFPEEPTVAIQPDGTAAIAWGMWMNRQCPGSVLARQQGYGRFTLLR
;
A
#
# COMPACT_ATOMS: atom_id res chain seq x y z
N MET A 1 -7.26 -15.64 -7.22
CA MET A 1 -6.46 -14.77 -6.34
C MET A 1 -5.04 -14.68 -6.86
N HIS A 2 -4.46 -13.49 -6.77
CA HIS A 2 -3.11 -13.18 -7.24
C HIS A 2 -2.36 -12.48 -6.10
N LEU A 3 -1.11 -12.87 -5.89
CA LEU A 3 -0.20 -12.21 -4.94
C LEU A 3 1.13 -11.95 -5.63
N LEU A 4 1.76 -10.85 -5.24
CA LEU A 4 3.15 -10.53 -5.57
C LEU A 4 3.86 -10.22 -4.26
N PHE A 5 5.03 -10.80 -4.05
CA PHE A 5 5.78 -10.60 -2.80
C PHE A 5 7.27 -10.84 -3.00
N ALA A 6 8.07 -10.22 -2.15
CA ALA A 6 9.49 -10.52 -2.00
C ALA A 6 9.67 -11.76 -1.11
N ALA A 7 10.66 -12.60 -1.41
CA ALA A 7 10.98 -13.79 -0.62
C ALA A 7 12.49 -14.11 -0.63
N GLY A 8 12.98 -14.72 0.46
CA GLY A 8 14.38 -15.14 0.64
C GLY A 8 15.15 -14.24 1.60
N ASP A 9 16.41 -14.61 1.89
CA ASP A 9 17.23 -13.99 2.94
C ASP A 9 18.55 -13.39 2.42
N ASN A 10 18.72 -13.36 1.08
CA ASN A 10 19.88 -12.97 0.25
C ASN A 10 20.51 -14.16 -0.54
N PRO A 11 20.38 -14.21 -1.89
CA PRO A 11 19.66 -13.24 -2.70
C PRO A 11 18.14 -13.35 -2.49
N PHE A 12 17.47 -12.20 -2.54
CA PHE A 12 16.02 -12.12 -2.55
C PHE A 12 15.46 -12.41 -3.95
N THR A 13 14.19 -12.78 -3.98
CA THR A 13 13.40 -13.08 -5.18
C THR A 13 12.09 -12.30 -5.15
N VAL A 14 11.57 -11.96 -6.32
CA VAL A 14 10.17 -11.53 -6.45
C VAL A 14 9.37 -12.73 -6.96
N GLN A 15 8.31 -13.09 -6.23
CA GLN A 15 7.47 -14.23 -6.53
C GLN A 15 6.03 -13.80 -6.80
N TYR A 16 5.44 -14.42 -7.82
CA TYR A 16 4.03 -14.35 -8.14
C TYR A 16 3.33 -15.62 -7.64
N GLY A 17 2.28 -15.45 -6.86
CA GLY A 17 1.41 -16.52 -6.40
C GLY A 17 0.06 -16.48 -7.10
N ARG A 18 -0.38 -17.62 -7.64
CA ARG A 18 -1.75 -17.82 -8.18
C ARG A 18 -2.49 -18.86 -7.36
N CYS A 19 -3.71 -18.55 -6.99
CA CYS A 19 -4.66 -19.53 -6.46
C CYS A 19 -6.03 -19.40 -7.13
N ALA A 20 -6.58 -20.52 -7.61
CA ALA A 20 -7.90 -20.57 -8.25
C ALA A 20 -9.04 -20.83 -7.25
N SER A 21 -8.81 -21.65 -6.24
CA SER A 21 -9.81 -22.06 -5.25
C SER A 21 -9.15 -22.52 -3.96
N ASN A 22 -9.87 -22.53 -2.84
CA ASN A 22 -9.36 -22.96 -1.53
C ASN A 22 -8.10 -22.20 -1.09
N CYS A 23 -8.04 -20.91 -1.40
CA CYS A 23 -6.82 -20.11 -1.23
C CYS A 23 -6.36 -19.94 0.22
N GLY A 24 -7.13 -20.37 1.23
CA GLY A 24 -6.63 -20.46 2.61
C GLY A 24 -5.65 -21.61 2.84
N SER A 25 -5.51 -22.57 1.91
CA SER A 25 -4.53 -23.66 2.00
C SER A 25 -3.27 -23.33 1.20
N ALA A 26 -2.10 -23.45 1.83
CA ALA A 26 -0.79 -23.27 1.18
C ALA A 26 -0.63 -24.16 -0.07
N SER A 27 -1.15 -25.40 -0.03
CA SER A 27 -1.08 -26.34 -1.15
C SER A 27 -1.92 -25.96 -2.37
N SER A 28 -2.81 -24.97 -2.24
CA SER A 28 -3.63 -24.47 -3.36
C SER A 28 -2.95 -23.36 -4.16
N TRP A 29 -1.75 -22.96 -3.76
CA TRP A 29 -0.99 -21.90 -4.42
C TRP A 29 0.04 -22.48 -5.39
N THR A 30 0.06 -21.92 -6.59
CA THR A 30 1.17 -22.09 -7.53
C THR A 30 2.06 -20.86 -7.45
N LEU A 31 3.33 -21.06 -7.15
CA LEU A 31 4.32 -19.99 -7.01
C LEU A 31 5.27 -19.98 -8.21
N THR A 32 5.57 -18.77 -8.70
CA THR A 32 6.46 -18.54 -9.83
C THR A 32 7.44 -17.44 -9.45
N VAL A 33 8.73 -17.74 -9.52
CA VAL A 33 9.78 -16.73 -9.33
C VAL A 33 9.90 -15.90 -10.60
N ILE A 34 9.60 -14.60 -10.52
CA ILE A 34 9.63 -13.69 -11.68
C ILE A 34 10.89 -12.82 -11.72
N GLU A 35 11.58 -12.67 -10.58
CA GLU A 35 12.88 -12.01 -10.46
C GLU A 35 13.78 -12.73 -9.45
N GLN A 36 15.08 -12.79 -9.73
CA GLN A 36 16.08 -13.51 -8.91
C GLN A 36 17.32 -12.66 -8.69
N GLY A 37 18.08 -12.97 -7.64
CA GLY A 37 19.44 -12.47 -7.49
C GLY A 37 19.52 -11.05 -6.93
N ALA A 38 18.43 -10.49 -6.40
CA ALA A 38 18.44 -9.13 -5.88
C ALA A 38 19.05 -9.10 -4.46
N PRO A 39 19.97 -8.18 -4.16
CA PRO A 39 20.55 -8.08 -2.82
C PRO A 39 19.54 -7.61 -1.78
N ARG A 40 18.53 -6.83 -2.20
CA ARG A 40 17.32 -6.49 -1.44
C ARG A 40 16.19 -6.21 -2.43
N ILE A 41 14.96 -6.46 -2.01
CA ILE A 41 13.75 -6.06 -2.73
C ILE A 41 13.07 -5.00 -1.88
N GLY A 42 12.79 -3.85 -2.47
CA GLY A 42 11.98 -2.82 -1.85
C GLY A 42 10.50 -3.18 -1.97
N ARG A 43 9.67 -2.17 -2.18
CA ARG A 43 8.24 -2.35 -2.32
C ARG A 43 7.84 -3.20 -3.53
N THR A 44 6.83 -4.06 -3.36
CA THR A 44 6.17 -4.80 -4.44
C THR A 44 4.69 -4.43 -4.55
N GLU A 45 4.19 -4.31 -5.79
CA GLU A 45 2.82 -3.88 -6.07
C GLU A 45 2.24 -4.68 -7.22
N LEU A 46 0.96 -5.03 -7.13
CA LEU A 46 0.25 -5.76 -8.16
C LEU A 46 -1.11 -5.12 -8.40
N ALA A 47 -1.42 -4.87 -9.66
CA ALA A 47 -2.73 -4.45 -10.12
C ALA A 47 -3.21 -5.35 -11.25
N ILE A 48 -4.54 -5.45 -11.37
CA ILE A 48 -5.20 -6.26 -12.39
C ILE A 48 -5.99 -5.31 -13.28
N ALA A 49 -5.68 -5.29 -14.57
CA ALA A 49 -6.46 -4.56 -15.56
C ALA A 49 -7.84 -5.20 -15.79
N SER A 50 -8.75 -4.44 -16.41
CA SER A 50 -10.10 -4.91 -16.74
C SER A 50 -10.13 -6.10 -17.71
N ASP A 51 -9.08 -6.29 -18.52
CA ASP A 51 -8.88 -7.43 -19.42
C ASP A 51 -8.26 -8.66 -18.71
N GLY A 52 -7.97 -8.56 -17.41
CA GLY A 52 -7.32 -9.61 -16.62
C GLY A 52 -5.80 -9.62 -16.69
N ARG A 53 -5.17 -8.69 -17.42
CA ARG A 53 -3.72 -8.54 -17.45
C ARG A 53 -3.19 -8.12 -16.09
N LEU A 54 -2.11 -8.76 -15.66
CA LEU A 54 -1.39 -8.39 -14.45
C LEU A 54 -0.36 -7.30 -14.77
N HIS A 55 -0.30 -6.32 -13.89
CA HIS A 55 0.69 -5.26 -13.86
C HIS A 55 1.37 -5.29 -12.51
N ALA A 56 2.68 -5.48 -12.52
CA ALA A 56 3.50 -5.55 -11.32
C ALA A 56 4.55 -4.44 -11.35
N ARG A 57 4.86 -3.92 -10.17
CA ARG A 57 5.96 -2.97 -9.97
C ARG A 57 6.72 -3.40 -8.74
N PHE A 58 8.05 -3.40 -8.83
CA PHE A 58 8.91 -3.71 -7.71
C PHE A 58 10.26 -3.01 -7.83
N ASP A 59 10.88 -2.73 -6.69
CA ASP A 59 12.21 -2.12 -6.64
C ASP A 59 13.27 -3.17 -6.32
N LEU A 60 14.37 -3.16 -7.07
CA LEU A 60 15.57 -3.93 -6.75
C LEU A 60 16.55 -3.00 -6.05
N ASP A 61 16.67 -3.18 -4.74
CA ASP A 61 17.50 -2.33 -3.89
C ASP A 61 18.97 -2.75 -4.01
N GLY A 62 19.67 -2.08 -4.93
CA GLY A 62 21.12 -2.10 -5.09
C GLY A 62 21.76 -0.77 -4.63
N SER A 63 22.79 -0.29 -5.33
CA SER A 63 23.36 1.03 -5.05
C SER A 63 22.52 2.21 -5.58
N ASN A 64 21.48 1.93 -6.39
CA ASN A 64 20.73 2.95 -7.13
C ASN A 64 19.19 2.70 -7.18
N ASP A 65 18.62 1.85 -6.32
CA ASP A 65 17.18 1.48 -6.27
C ASP A 65 16.53 1.36 -7.66
N GLU A 66 16.55 0.18 -8.27
CA GLU A 66 16.10 0.00 -9.65
C GLU A 66 14.59 -0.28 -9.73
N PRO A 67 13.75 0.68 -10.18
CA PRO A 67 12.34 0.44 -10.38
C PRO A 67 12.11 -0.44 -11.60
N ILE A 68 11.52 -1.61 -11.37
CA ILE A 68 11.14 -2.56 -12.42
C ILE A 68 9.62 -2.55 -12.57
N TYR A 69 9.18 -2.39 -13.81
CA TYR A 69 7.81 -2.71 -14.20
C TYR A 69 7.76 -4.08 -14.87
N ALA A 70 6.74 -4.87 -14.56
CA ALA A 70 6.47 -6.14 -15.19
C ALA A 70 5.00 -6.28 -15.57
N THR A 71 4.71 -7.03 -16.64
CA THR A 71 3.34 -7.33 -17.05
C THR A 71 3.20 -8.75 -17.58
N CYS A 72 2.02 -9.32 -17.40
CA CYS A 72 1.66 -10.63 -17.92
C CYS A 72 0.19 -10.67 -18.33
N ALA A 73 -0.09 -11.08 -19.57
CA ALA A 73 -1.44 -11.15 -20.15
C ALA A 73 -1.94 -12.60 -20.36
N GLY A 74 -1.13 -13.61 -20.03
CA GLY A 74 -1.39 -15.01 -20.31
C GLY A 74 -1.28 -15.88 -19.06
N ASP A 75 -0.75 -17.09 -19.22
CA ASP A 75 -0.47 -17.95 -18.07
C ASP A 75 0.73 -17.41 -17.27
N CYS A 76 0.43 -16.52 -16.32
CA CYS A 76 1.43 -15.86 -15.47
C CYS A 76 2.12 -16.80 -14.48
N SER A 77 1.68 -18.07 -14.40
CA SER A 77 2.43 -19.08 -13.65
C SER A 77 3.70 -19.54 -14.39
N MET A 78 3.88 -19.15 -15.66
CA MET A 78 5.13 -19.34 -16.41
C MET A 78 5.96 -18.05 -16.42
N VAL A 79 7.20 -18.13 -15.92
CA VAL A 79 8.12 -16.96 -15.87
C VAL A 79 8.37 -16.34 -17.25
N GLY A 80 8.43 -17.15 -18.31
CA GLY A 80 8.65 -16.66 -19.68
C GLY A 80 7.51 -15.80 -20.25
N ASN A 81 6.33 -15.79 -19.62
CA ASN A 81 5.22 -14.92 -20.01
C ASN A 81 5.26 -13.54 -19.35
N TRP A 82 6.14 -13.34 -18.38
CA TRP A 82 6.35 -12.04 -17.76
C TRP A 82 7.31 -11.21 -18.61
N LYS A 83 6.82 -10.06 -19.07
CA LYS A 83 7.65 -9.06 -19.71
C LYS A 83 8.06 -8.01 -18.70
N LYS A 84 9.33 -7.64 -18.66
CA LYS A 84 9.91 -6.73 -17.67
C LYS A 84 10.64 -5.58 -18.36
N VAL A 85 10.65 -4.42 -17.71
CA VAL A 85 11.43 -3.26 -18.12
C VAL A 85 11.98 -2.54 -16.90
N ASN A 86 13.26 -2.15 -16.96
CA ASN A 86 13.88 -1.28 -15.97
C ASN A 86 13.55 0.18 -16.31
N LEU A 87 13.05 0.93 -15.32
CA LEU A 87 12.60 2.31 -15.47
C LEU A 87 13.58 3.35 -14.90
N THR A 88 14.76 2.95 -14.40
CA THR A 88 15.73 3.85 -13.74
C THR A 88 16.04 5.09 -14.59
N ALA A 89 16.27 4.90 -15.89
CA ALA A 89 16.56 6.02 -16.81
C ALA A 89 15.35 6.94 -17.03
N VAL A 90 14.12 6.39 -17.04
CA VAL A 90 12.88 7.16 -17.20
C VAL A 90 12.61 7.99 -15.94
N LEU A 91 12.89 7.44 -14.76
CA LEU A 91 12.58 8.08 -13.48
C LEU A 91 13.68 9.05 -13.02
N GLY A 92 14.84 9.05 -13.70
CA GLY A 92 15.95 9.98 -13.42
C GLY A 92 16.85 9.56 -12.26
N GLY A 93 16.87 8.27 -11.90
CA GLY A 93 17.72 7.72 -10.82
C GLY A 93 16.91 7.09 -9.68
N THR A 94 17.48 7.15 -8.46
CA THR A 94 16.89 6.59 -7.24
C THR A 94 15.57 7.25 -6.91
N THR A 95 14.50 6.47 -6.81
CA THR A 95 13.20 6.94 -6.32
C THR A 95 13.00 6.53 -4.87
N ALA A 96 12.47 7.42 -4.03
CA ALA A 96 12.02 7.03 -2.71
C ALA A 96 10.75 6.19 -2.75
N GLU A 97 10.70 5.24 -1.83
CA GLU A 97 9.46 4.66 -1.35
C GLU A 97 8.60 5.77 -0.72
N LEU A 98 7.54 6.15 -1.42
CA LEU A 98 6.41 6.82 -0.81
C LEU A 98 5.63 5.80 0.01
N TRP A 99 5.33 6.14 1.27
CA TRP A 99 4.44 5.33 2.07
C TRP A 99 2.99 5.65 1.65
N GLY A 100 2.22 4.61 1.27
CA GLY A 100 0.86 4.72 0.69
C GLY A 100 0.76 4.01 -0.67
N HIS A 101 -0.39 3.49 -1.10
CA HIS A 101 -0.53 2.65 -2.32
C HIS A 101 -0.60 3.50 -3.61
N PRO A 102 0.42 3.48 -4.51
CA PRO A 102 0.57 4.46 -5.56
C PRO A 102 0.29 3.94 -6.97
N MET A 103 0.15 2.63 -7.23
CA MET A 103 -0.10 2.10 -8.57
C MET A 103 -1.60 1.94 -8.86
N ALA A 104 -2.03 2.55 -9.97
CA ALA A 104 -3.38 2.45 -10.49
C ALA A 104 -3.35 2.00 -11.96
N VAL A 105 -4.36 1.20 -12.34
CA VAL A 105 -4.60 0.80 -13.72
C VAL A 105 -6.00 1.27 -14.10
N ASP A 106 -6.08 2.11 -15.12
CA ASP A 106 -7.34 2.70 -15.57
C ASP A 106 -8.12 1.74 -16.49
N SER A 107 -9.36 2.06 -16.83
CA SER A 107 -10.22 1.19 -17.65
C SER A 107 -9.71 0.97 -19.08
N SER A 108 -8.77 1.80 -19.56
CA SER A 108 -8.11 1.65 -20.86
C SER A 108 -6.85 0.77 -20.81
N GLY A 109 -6.43 0.34 -19.60
CA GLY A 109 -5.20 -0.40 -19.38
C GLY A 109 -3.97 0.48 -19.20
N ARG A 110 -4.12 1.80 -19.06
CA ARG A 110 -3.01 2.69 -18.72
C ARG A 110 -2.59 2.41 -17.29
N VAL A 111 -1.29 2.19 -17.11
CA VAL A 111 -0.68 2.07 -15.79
C VAL A 111 -0.15 3.43 -15.38
N SER A 112 -0.47 3.84 -14.16
CA SER A 112 0.11 5.05 -13.57
C SER A 112 0.55 4.75 -12.14
N PHE A 113 1.71 5.26 -11.74
CA PHE A 113 2.14 5.22 -10.36
C PHE A 113 2.90 6.48 -9.94
N ILE A 114 2.94 6.75 -8.65
CA ILE A 114 3.56 7.95 -8.08
C ILE A 114 4.89 7.59 -7.42
N THR A 115 5.89 8.44 -7.60
CA THR A 115 7.20 8.37 -6.91
C THR A 115 7.57 9.71 -6.29
N SER A 116 8.54 9.72 -5.38
CA SER A 116 9.14 10.95 -4.87
C SER A 116 10.67 10.92 -4.85
N ASP A 117 11.28 12.10 -4.66
CA ASP A 117 12.73 12.30 -4.63
C ASP A 117 13.36 12.26 -3.21
N GLN A 118 12.59 11.79 -2.21
CA GLN A 118 12.96 11.73 -0.78
C GLN A 118 13.37 13.06 -0.12
N ARG A 119 13.16 14.22 -0.78
CA ARG A 119 13.41 15.52 -0.15
C ARG A 119 12.30 15.92 0.81
N PHE A 120 12.58 16.91 1.67
CA PHE A 120 11.59 17.45 2.60
C PHE A 120 11.41 18.96 2.39
N PRO A 121 10.23 19.39 1.88
CA PRO A 121 9.16 18.57 1.29
C PRO A 121 9.58 17.90 -0.05
N ALA A 122 8.83 16.89 -0.51
CA ALA A 122 9.24 16.05 -1.64
C ALA A 122 8.62 16.47 -2.97
N ASP A 123 9.39 16.28 -4.04
CA ASP A 123 8.87 16.34 -5.40
C ASP A 123 8.07 15.08 -5.70
N ILE A 124 6.78 15.22 -5.98
CA ILE A 124 5.89 14.13 -6.34
C ILE A 124 5.79 14.05 -7.86
N ARG A 125 6.12 12.87 -8.40
CA ARG A 125 6.12 12.61 -9.83
C ARG A 125 5.05 11.58 -10.20
N LEU A 126 4.36 11.81 -11.32
CA LEU A 126 3.50 10.81 -11.95
C LEU A 126 4.28 10.10 -13.05
N ASN A 127 4.32 8.77 -12.96
CA ASN A 127 4.86 7.89 -13.97
C ASN A 127 3.70 7.20 -14.66
N SER A 128 3.62 7.29 -15.99
CA SER A 128 2.46 6.75 -16.73
C SER A 128 2.87 6.12 -18.04
N CYS A 129 2.20 5.03 -18.38
CA CYS A 129 2.28 4.36 -19.67
C CYS A 129 0.90 3.94 -20.15
N ALA A 130 0.54 4.31 -21.38
CA ALA A 130 -0.77 4.04 -21.98
C ALA A 130 -0.86 2.67 -22.66
N ALA A 131 0.22 2.20 -23.28
CA ALA A 131 0.27 0.96 -24.04
C ALA A 131 1.72 0.50 -24.23
N ASN A 132 1.92 -0.79 -24.50
CA ASN A 132 3.24 -1.39 -24.75
C ASN A 132 4.26 -1.02 -23.66
N CYS A 133 3.82 -1.15 -22.40
CA CYS A 133 4.56 -0.72 -21.22
C CYS A 133 5.76 -1.62 -20.87
N ASP A 134 5.98 -2.69 -21.63
CA ASP A 134 7.21 -3.47 -21.67
C ASP A 134 8.37 -2.74 -22.37
N ASN A 135 8.15 -1.52 -22.89
CA ASN A 135 9.18 -0.67 -23.47
C ASN A 135 9.31 0.66 -22.71
N ALA A 136 10.51 0.96 -22.20
CA ALA A 136 10.81 2.15 -21.41
C ALA A 136 10.50 3.46 -22.16
N ALA A 137 10.64 3.48 -23.49
CA ALA A 137 10.36 4.66 -24.31
C ALA A 137 8.86 5.06 -24.33
N ASN A 138 7.96 4.16 -23.93
CA ASN A 138 6.53 4.44 -23.84
C ASN A 138 6.10 4.96 -22.46
N TRP A 139 7.05 5.04 -21.52
CA TRP A 139 6.82 5.61 -20.21
C TRP A 139 7.11 7.10 -20.21
N THR A 140 6.32 7.82 -19.42
CA THR A 140 6.50 9.24 -19.16
C THR A 140 6.62 9.44 -17.66
N SER A 141 7.53 10.31 -17.22
CA SER A 141 7.65 10.74 -15.83
C SER A 141 7.60 12.26 -15.77
N ALA A 142 6.71 12.81 -14.94
CA ALA A 142 6.57 14.25 -14.82
C ALA A 142 6.34 14.70 -13.38
N LEU A 143 6.92 15.83 -13.01
CA LEU A 143 6.65 16.50 -11.74
C LEU A 143 5.21 17.01 -11.73
N ILE A 144 4.42 16.57 -10.75
CA ILE A 144 3.01 16.95 -10.59
C ILE A 144 2.77 17.78 -9.33
N ARG A 145 3.75 17.86 -8.42
CA ARG A 145 3.73 18.68 -7.19
C ARG A 145 5.14 18.73 -6.58
N SER A 146 5.53 19.82 -5.91
CA SER A 146 6.88 20.00 -5.33
C SER A 146 6.91 20.11 -3.79
N ASP A 147 5.78 19.90 -3.14
CA ASP A 147 5.60 20.06 -1.70
C ASP A 147 4.84 18.88 -1.07
N GLY A 148 4.88 17.71 -1.69
CA GLY A 148 4.12 16.54 -1.21
C GLY A 148 4.89 15.67 -0.21
N ARG A 149 4.15 14.83 0.52
CA ARG A 149 4.74 13.76 1.36
C ARG A 149 4.08 12.41 1.11
N LYS A 150 3.08 12.02 1.93
CA LYS A 150 2.36 10.75 1.79
C LYS A 150 1.33 10.86 0.69
N SER A 151 1.18 9.80 -0.09
CA SER A 151 0.36 9.80 -1.30
C SER A 151 -0.29 8.43 -1.48
N SER A 152 -1.58 8.44 -1.84
CA SER A 152 -2.30 7.27 -2.30
C SER A 152 -3.09 7.60 -3.55
N MET A 153 -3.06 6.74 -4.55
CA MET A 153 -3.71 6.96 -5.83
C MET A 153 -4.55 5.76 -6.26
N VAL A 154 -5.70 6.04 -6.87
CA VAL A 154 -6.57 5.04 -7.48
C VAL A 154 -7.14 5.59 -8.79
N ALA A 155 -7.42 4.69 -9.74
CA ALA A 155 -8.10 5.04 -10.98
C ALA A 155 -9.58 4.64 -10.89
N GLN A 156 -10.45 5.50 -11.43
CA GLN A 156 -11.85 5.21 -11.64
C GLN A 156 -12.22 5.55 -13.09
N GLY A 157 -12.53 4.53 -13.89
CA GLY A 157 -12.61 4.71 -15.34
C GLY A 157 -11.26 5.19 -15.88
N GLY A 158 -11.23 6.36 -16.52
CA GLY A 158 -10.00 7.04 -16.95
C GLY A 158 -9.51 8.16 -16.02
N THR A 159 -10.20 8.42 -14.92
CA THR A 159 -9.86 9.50 -13.98
C THR A 159 -8.95 8.98 -12.88
N LEU A 160 -7.85 9.68 -12.62
CA LEU A 160 -7.00 9.46 -11.45
C LEU A 160 -7.53 10.25 -10.26
N HIS A 161 -7.61 9.61 -9.11
CA HIS A 161 -7.96 10.18 -7.83
C HIS A 161 -6.77 10.05 -6.89
N HIS A 162 -6.39 11.13 -6.24
CA HIS A 162 -5.17 11.19 -5.45
C HIS A 162 -5.43 11.90 -4.14
N LEU A 163 -5.07 11.22 -3.05
CA LEU A 163 -5.03 11.76 -1.70
C LEU A 163 -3.57 12.04 -1.36
N ILE A 164 -3.26 13.27 -0.96
CA ILE A 164 -1.89 13.70 -0.73
C ILE A 164 -1.76 14.57 0.51
N ASP A 165 -0.71 14.31 1.30
CA ASP A 165 -0.23 15.22 2.32
C ASP A 165 0.56 16.37 1.69
N ASP A 166 0.16 17.60 2.00
CA ASP A 166 0.72 18.82 1.42
C ASP A 166 2.00 19.34 2.11
N GLY A 167 2.59 18.54 3.00
CA GLY A 167 3.79 18.89 3.74
C GLY A 167 3.57 19.94 4.84
N ALA A 168 2.38 20.54 4.90
CA ALA A 168 1.98 21.53 5.91
C ALA A 168 1.02 20.92 6.96
N GLY A 169 0.93 19.59 7.03
CA GLY A 169 0.12 18.87 8.00
C GLY A 169 -1.35 18.72 7.60
N ASN A 170 -1.65 18.75 6.29
CA ASN A 170 -3.00 18.56 5.79
C ASN A 170 -3.04 17.56 4.65
N LEU A 171 -4.12 16.78 4.58
CA LEU A 171 -4.48 16.01 3.41
C LEU A 171 -5.33 16.85 2.46
N ARG A 172 -5.04 16.68 1.18
CA ARG A 172 -5.78 17.24 0.04
C ARG A 172 -6.23 16.13 -0.87
N TYR A 173 -7.39 16.35 -1.47
CA TYR A 173 -7.92 15.48 -2.52
C TYR A 173 -7.79 16.17 -3.86
N ARG A 174 -7.40 15.42 -4.88
CA ARG A 174 -7.30 15.94 -6.24
C ARG A 174 -7.62 14.88 -7.28
N THR A 175 -8.05 15.35 -8.44
CA THR A 175 -8.40 14.50 -9.58
C THR A 175 -7.76 14.98 -10.86
N CYS A 176 -7.59 14.04 -11.79
CA CYS A 176 -7.19 14.35 -13.15
C CYS A 176 -7.85 13.37 -14.13
N ALA A 177 -8.54 13.89 -15.14
CA ALA A 177 -9.23 13.10 -16.16
C ALA A 177 -8.45 12.99 -17.48
N SER A 178 -7.48 13.88 -17.72
CA SER A 178 -6.67 13.87 -18.94
C SER A 178 -5.37 14.64 -18.74
N ASN A 179 -4.33 14.30 -19.51
CA ASN A 179 -3.02 14.97 -19.47
C ASN A 179 -2.41 15.03 -18.05
N CYS A 180 -2.58 13.98 -17.25
CA CYS A 180 -2.22 13.98 -15.82
C CYS A 180 -0.73 14.09 -15.51
N THR A 181 0.12 14.00 -16.53
CA THR A 181 1.55 14.33 -16.43
C THR A 181 1.80 15.84 -16.41
N SER A 182 0.79 16.68 -16.65
CA SER A 182 0.84 18.13 -16.42
C SER A 182 0.28 18.47 -15.04
N ALA A 183 1.07 19.17 -14.22
CA ALA A 183 0.62 19.65 -12.90
C ALA A 183 -0.65 20.52 -13.00
N ALA A 184 -0.78 21.33 -14.06
CA ALA A 184 -1.92 22.21 -14.28
C ALA A 184 -3.22 21.48 -14.67
N SER A 185 -3.15 20.19 -15.01
CA SER A 185 -4.32 19.37 -15.36
C SER A 185 -5.00 18.75 -14.13
N TRP A 186 -4.44 18.93 -12.93
CA TRP A 186 -5.01 18.45 -11.69
C TRP A 186 -5.93 19.51 -11.07
N THR A 187 -7.16 19.10 -10.77
CA THR A 187 -8.07 19.87 -9.92
C THR A 187 -7.85 19.44 -8.48
N GLU A 188 -7.60 20.37 -7.57
CA GLU A 188 -7.24 20.09 -6.17
C GLU A 188 -8.14 20.86 -5.20
N SER A 189 -8.46 20.22 -4.07
CA SER A 189 -9.21 20.81 -2.96
C SER A 189 -8.36 21.79 -2.15
N GLY A 190 -9.01 22.57 -1.29
CA GLY A 190 -8.33 23.13 -0.12
C GLY A 190 -7.87 22.03 0.86
N PRO A 191 -7.23 22.39 1.98
CA PRO A 191 -7.01 21.48 3.10
C PRO A 191 -8.33 20.83 3.52
N LEU A 192 -8.42 19.50 3.45
CA LEU A 192 -9.62 18.76 3.85
C LEU A 192 -9.52 18.23 5.27
N PHE A 193 -8.37 17.65 5.60
CA PHE A 193 -8.17 16.92 6.84
C PHE A 193 -6.82 17.27 7.45
N ALA A 194 -6.78 17.51 8.75
CA ALA A 194 -5.51 17.61 9.48
C ALA A 194 -4.85 16.23 9.52
N HIS A 195 -3.53 16.20 9.33
CA HIS A 195 -2.78 14.94 9.25
C HIS A 195 -1.32 15.15 9.58
N ASP A 196 -0.78 14.26 10.42
CA ASP A 196 0.64 14.11 10.62
C ASP A 196 1.22 13.34 9.44
N TYR A 197 2.12 14.00 8.70
CA TYR A 197 2.78 13.48 7.52
C TYR A 197 3.53 12.16 7.71
N SER A 198 3.73 11.68 8.94
CA SER A 198 4.33 10.38 9.21
C SER A 198 3.34 9.21 9.09
N GLN A 199 2.04 9.50 9.11
CA GLN A 199 0.98 8.50 9.20
C GLN A 199 0.50 7.98 7.83
N PRO A 200 -0.06 6.76 7.79
CA PRO A 200 -0.52 6.15 6.56
C PRO A 200 -1.92 6.63 6.16
N THR A 201 -2.16 6.64 4.86
CA THR A 201 -3.42 7.00 4.23
C THR A 201 -3.85 5.93 3.24
N ALA A 202 -5.14 5.88 2.94
CA ALA A 202 -5.70 5.04 1.89
C ALA A 202 -6.85 5.75 1.18
N ILE A 203 -6.98 5.50 -0.12
CA ILE A 203 -8.07 5.97 -0.96
C ILE A 203 -8.64 4.80 -1.75
N ALA A 204 -9.95 4.80 -1.92
CA ALA A 204 -10.67 3.92 -2.82
C ALA A 204 -11.79 4.71 -3.48
N VAL A 205 -12.16 4.36 -4.71
CA VAL A 205 -13.26 5.00 -5.42
C VAL A 205 -14.15 3.91 -5.96
N SER A 206 -15.43 3.99 -5.63
CA SER A 206 -16.40 3.00 -6.08
C SER A 206 -16.73 3.17 -7.55
N ALA A 207 -17.36 2.16 -8.15
CA ALA A 207 -17.78 2.20 -9.54
C ALA A 207 -18.71 3.40 -9.86
N ASN A 208 -19.46 3.91 -8.88
CA ASN A 208 -20.36 5.05 -9.06
C ASN A 208 -19.74 6.43 -8.79
N GLY A 209 -18.45 6.49 -8.42
CA GLY A 209 -17.72 7.75 -8.19
C GLY A 209 -17.71 8.21 -6.74
N THR A 210 -18.26 7.41 -5.83
CA THR A 210 -18.10 7.69 -4.40
C THR A 210 -16.64 7.51 -4.00
N VAL A 211 -16.05 8.54 -3.43
CA VAL A 211 -14.67 8.56 -2.94
C VAL A 211 -14.68 8.17 -1.47
N HIS A 212 -13.78 7.28 -1.11
CA HIS A 212 -13.55 6.79 0.24
C HIS A 212 -12.12 7.12 0.64
N VAL A 213 -11.95 7.67 1.83
CA VAL A 213 -10.64 8.02 2.40
C VAL A 213 -10.56 7.47 3.81
N ALA A 214 -9.44 6.84 4.14
CA ALA A 214 -9.11 6.48 5.50
C ALA A 214 -7.68 6.94 5.83
N TYR A 215 -7.45 7.38 7.05
CA TYR A 215 -6.11 7.79 7.52
C TYR A 215 -6.03 7.73 9.04
N ASN A 216 -4.82 7.50 9.57
CA ASN A 216 -4.55 7.84 10.96
C ASN A 216 -4.15 9.32 11.04
N GLN A 217 -4.75 10.11 11.93
CA GLN A 217 -4.43 11.54 12.01
C GLN A 217 -3.00 11.80 12.52
N GLY A 218 -2.47 10.91 13.36
CA GLY A 218 -1.25 11.12 14.14
C GLY A 218 -1.36 12.32 15.05
N MET A 219 -0.24 12.96 15.33
CA MET A 219 -0.17 14.07 16.28
C MET A 219 -0.13 15.40 15.53
N VAL A 220 -1.27 16.07 15.43
CA VAL A 220 -1.34 17.44 14.92
C VAL A 220 -1.42 18.45 16.07
N SER A 221 -0.94 19.67 15.82
CA SER A 221 -0.94 20.78 16.78
C SER A 221 -1.29 22.10 16.09
N GLY A 222 -1.83 23.06 16.86
CA GLY A 222 -2.29 24.34 16.32
C GLY A 222 -3.61 24.24 15.57
N GLN A 223 -4.35 23.14 15.77
CA GLN A 223 -5.67 22.90 15.19
C GLN A 223 -6.76 23.23 16.22
N SER A 224 -8.03 23.13 15.83
CA SER A 224 -9.12 23.28 16.80
C SER A 224 -9.06 22.16 17.85
N ALA A 225 -9.53 22.43 19.07
CA ALA A 225 -9.56 21.43 20.14
C ALA A 225 -10.32 20.16 19.73
N GLN A 226 -11.33 20.29 18.86
CA GLN A 226 -12.09 19.17 18.31
C GLN A 226 -11.24 18.28 17.40
N VAL A 227 -10.35 18.87 16.60
CA VAL A 227 -9.41 18.15 15.74
C VAL A 227 -8.31 17.52 16.59
N GLU A 228 -7.71 18.27 17.52
CA GLU A 228 -6.65 17.74 18.39
C GLU A 228 -7.13 16.60 19.30
N ALA A 229 -8.41 16.58 19.69
CA ALA A 229 -9.02 15.46 20.40
C ALA A 229 -9.06 14.14 19.58
N GLN A 230 -8.85 14.22 18.27
CA GLN A 230 -8.79 13.10 17.33
C GLN A 230 -7.35 12.61 17.06
N ASN A 231 -6.35 13.20 17.71
CA ASN A 231 -4.97 12.78 17.54
C ASN A 231 -4.79 11.27 17.77
N ASP A 232 -3.92 10.67 16.94
CA ASP A 232 -3.62 9.24 16.84
C ASP A 232 -4.79 8.33 16.48
N ARG A 233 -5.99 8.86 16.22
CA ARG A 233 -7.15 8.04 15.84
C ARG A 233 -7.15 7.69 14.37
N LEU A 234 -7.79 6.57 14.03
CA LEU A 234 -8.17 6.24 12.67
C LEU A 234 -9.46 6.99 12.30
N LEU A 235 -9.49 7.57 11.11
CA LEU A 235 -10.65 8.26 10.55
C LEU A 235 -11.03 7.64 9.22
N TYR A 236 -12.33 7.61 8.94
CA TYR A 236 -12.89 7.22 7.65
C TYR A 236 -13.87 8.28 7.18
N TRP A 237 -13.73 8.68 5.91
CA TRP A 237 -14.57 9.67 5.26
C TRP A 237 -15.02 9.18 3.88
N GLN A 238 -16.21 9.63 3.50
CA GLN A 238 -16.84 9.34 2.23
C GLN A 238 -17.38 10.62 1.61
N CYS A 239 -17.25 10.74 0.30
CA CYS A 239 -17.86 11.79 -0.49
C CYS A 239 -18.48 11.22 -1.77
N ALA A 240 -19.77 11.51 -1.99
CA ALA A 240 -20.51 11.03 -3.17
C ALA A 240 -20.42 11.99 -4.37
N SER A 241 -20.22 13.29 -4.12
CA SER A 241 -20.18 14.33 -5.14
C SER A 241 -19.52 15.59 -4.59
N ASN A 242 -18.98 16.45 -5.45
CA ASN A 242 -18.39 17.74 -5.05
C ASN A 242 -17.24 17.61 -4.03
N CYS A 243 -16.43 16.56 -4.14
CA CYS A 243 -15.41 16.20 -3.15
C CYS A 243 -14.25 17.19 -3.00
N MET A 244 -14.24 18.28 -3.77
CA MET A 244 -13.34 19.42 -3.57
C MET A 244 -13.79 20.32 -2.40
N ASP A 245 -15.06 20.24 -2.01
CA ASP A 245 -15.63 20.98 -0.89
C ASP A 245 -15.55 20.15 0.41
N PRO A 246 -14.89 20.65 1.47
CA PRO A 246 -14.88 20.01 2.78
C PRO A 246 -16.26 19.62 3.31
N ALA A 247 -17.31 20.41 3.03
CA ALA A 247 -18.66 20.16 3.51
C ALA A 247 -19.35 18.96 2.84
N SER A 248 -18.78 18.43 1.74
CA SER A 248 -19.31 17.26 1.04
C SER A 248 -18.84 15.93 1.63
N TRP A 249 -17.94 15.98 2.61
CA TRP A 249 -17.40 14.78 3.27
C TRP A 249 -18.17 14.45 4.55
N SER A 250 -18.47 13.17 4.73
CA SER A 250 -19.10 12.65 5.94
C SER A 250 -18.44 11.32 6.32
N GLY A 251 -18.41 11.00 7.60
CA GLY A 251 -17.52 9.95 8.07
C GLY A 251 -17.65 9.63 9.54
N THR A 252 -16.74 8.78 10.00
CA THR A 252 -16.64 8.36 11.40
C THR A 252 -15.20 8.43 11.88
N VAL A 253 -15.05 8.73 13.17
CA VAL A 253 -13.77 8.71 13.89
C VAL A 253 -13.79 7.49 14.80
N PHE A 254 -12.81 6.61 14.63
CA PHE A 254 -12.68 5.43 15.49
C PHE A 254 -12.01 5.82 16.81
N ASN A 255 -12.44 5.23 17.92
CA ASN A 255 -11.96 5.64 19.26
C ASN A 255 -10.57 5.12 19.61
N ALA A 256 -10.04 4.15 18.88
CA ALA A 256 -8.76 3.53 19.19
C ALA A 256 -7.63 4.12 18.33
N ALA A 257 -6.42 4.11 18.90
CA ALA A 257 -5.20 4.48 18.18
C ALA A 257 -4.80 3.33 17.25
N GLU A 258 -5.34 3.33 16.04
CA GLU A 258 -5.29 2.21 15.11
C GLU A 258 -4.65 2.61 13.77
N GLY A 259 -3.98 1.66 13.11
CA GLY A 259 -3.44 1.86 11.77
C GLY A 259 -2.14 2.68 11.69
N GLN A 260 -1.50 3.02 12.82
CA GLN A 260 -0.24 3.80 12.83
C GLN A 260 0.94 3.12 12.10
N LYS A 261 0.93 1.78 11.98
CA LYS A 261 2.01 1.01 11.33
C LYS A 261 1.66 0.53 9.93
N GLY A 262 0.42 0.73 9.51
CA GLY A 262 -0.02 0.35 8.17
C GLY A 262 -1.53 0.43 8.03
N LEU A 263 -1.95 0.92 6.88
CA LEU A 263 -3.34 1.05 6.48
C LEU A 263 -3.47 0.71 5.00
N ALA A 264 -4.42 -0.16 4.69
CA ALA A 264 -4.91 -0.39 3.33
C ALA A 264 -6.42 -0.38 3.32
N MET A 265 -6.98 -0.04 2.17
CA MET A 265 -8.42 0.00 1.96
C MET A 265 -8.76 -0.62 0.61
N ALA A 266 -9.87 -1.36 0.60
CA ALA A 266 -10.57 -1.69 -0.62
C ALA A 266 -12.05 -1.38 -0.45
N GLU A 267 -12.69 -1.00 -1.55
CA GLU A 267 -14.13 -0.83 -1.65
C GLU A 267 -14.65 -1.74 -2.77
N ARG A 268 -15.85 -2.29 -2.55
CA ARG A 268 -16.62 -2.93 -3.61
C ARG A 268 -18.10 -2.90 -3.29
N ASN A 269 -18.90 -2.34 -4.21
CA ASN A 269 -20.37 -2.32 -4.12
C ASN A 269 -20.91 -1.74 -2.80
N GLY A 270 -20.26 -0.70 -2.28
CA GLY A 270 -20.60 -0.04 -1.01
C GLY A 270 -20.01 -0.71 0.23
N ALA A 271 -19.43 -1.91 0.11
CA ALA A 271 -18.69 -2.54 1.19
C ALA A 271 -17.26 -1.97 1.23
N VAL A 272 -16.80 -1.62 2.42
CA VAL A 272 -15.44 -1.10 2.67
C VAL A 272 -14.73 -2.00 3.65
N VAL A 273 -13.49 -2.35 3.31
CA VAL A 273 -12.59 -3.13 4.17
C VAL A 273 -11.33 -2.33 4.41
N LEU A 274 -10.98 -2.15 5.68
CA LEU A 274 -9.70 -1.57 6.11
C LEU A 274 -8.84 -2.69 6.67
N GLY A 275 -7.63 -2.84 6.16
CA GLY A 275 -6.58 -3.67 6.74
C GLY A 275 -5.65 -2.77 7.56
N LEU A 276 -5.35 -3.16 8.80
CA LEU A 276 -4.66 -2.33 9.77
C LEU A 276 -3.49 -3.11 10.39
N ALA A 277 -2.35 -2.45 10.49
CA ALA A 277 -1.24 -2.89 11.32
C ALA A 277 -1.05 -1.89 12.47
N GLN A 278 -1.06 -2.40 13.70
CA GLN A 278 -0.98 -1.56 14.90
C GLN A 278 -0.26 -2.32 16.02
N GLY A 279 0.71 -1.67 16.65
CA GLY A 279 1.47 -2.28 17.76
C GLY A 279 1.94 -3.69 17.40
N LEU A 280 1.34 -4.69 18.05
CA LEU A 280 1.65 -6.11 17.90
C LEU A 280 0.51 -6.94 17.28
N GLU A 281 -0.43 -6.29 16.59
CA GLU A 281 -1.62 -6.91 16.03
C GLU A 281 -1.89 -6.46 14.60
N ALA A 282 -2.33 -7.42 13.78
CA ALA A 282 -2.94 -7.15 12.49
C ALA A 282 -4.45 -7.26 12.66
N THR A 283 -5.20 -6.23 12.28
CA THR A 283 -6.65 -6.20 12.41
C THR A 283 -7.31 -5.79 11.09
N ALA A 284 -8.60 -6.05 10.97
CA ALA A 284 -9.43 -5.54 9.89
C ALA A 284 -10.66 -4.84 10.44
N LYS A 285 -11.09 -3.77 9.77
CA LYS A 285 -12.43 -3.21 9.93
C LYS A 285 -13.26 -3.48 8.69
N LEU A 286 -14.48 -3.95 8.90
CA LEU A 286 -15.39 -4.39 7.87
C LEU A 286 -16.69 -3.60 7.98
N CYS A 287 -17.12 -3.01 6.88
CA CYS A 287 -18.43 -2.41 6.74
C CYS A 287 -19.06 -2.85 5.43
N THR A 288 -20.32 -3.30 5.46
CA THR A 288 -21.04 -3.78 4.26
C THR A 288 -21.87 -2.70 3.58
N SER A 289 -22.33 -1.69 4.33
CA SER A 289 -23.08 -0.54 3.83
C SER A 289 -23.20 0.54 4.92
N GLY A 290 -23.46 1.79 4.52
CA GLY A 290 -23.69 2.89 5.48
C GLY A 290 -22.46 3.24 6.31
N CYS A 291 -21.26 3.13 5.72
CA CYS A 291 -19.98 3.13 6.44
C CYS A 291 -19.59 4.47 7.07
N THR A 292 -20.38 5.53 6.86
CA THR A 292 -20.24 6.80 7.59
C THR A 292 -20.71 6.69 9.05
N ASP A 293 -21.51 5.67 9.39
CA ASP A 293 -21.90 5.36 10.76
C ASP A 293 -20.91 4.36 11.38
N GLY A 294 -20.20 4.80 12.43
CA GLY A 294 -19.23 3.99 13.18
C GLY A 294 -19.81 2.68 13.73
N ALA A 295 -21.12 2.64 14.03
CA ALA A 295 -21.77 1.44 14.54
C ALA A 295 -21.95 0.33 13.47
N LYS A 296 -21.78 0.66 12.19
CA LYS A 296 -21.83 -0.31 11.08
C LYS A 296 -20.52 -1.07 10.88
N TRP A 297 -19.46 -0.67 11.57
CA TRP A 297 -18.16 -1.29 11.44
C TRP A 297 -17.97 -2.43 12.43
N ARG A 298 -17.47 -3.56 11.92
CA ARG A 298 -17.01 -4.69 12.74
C ARG A 298 -15.49 -4.76 12.69
N THR A 299 -14.85 -4.91 13.83
CA THR A 299 -13.40 -5.14 13.92
C THR A 299 -13.11 -6.63 14.09
N VAL A 300 -12.08 -7.13 13.41
CA VAL A 300 -11.61 -8.51 13.46
C VAL A 300 -10.11 -8.51 13.69
N THR A 301 -9.63 -9.24 14.70
CA THR A 301 -8.20 -9.52 14.85
C THR A 301 -7.80 -10.61 13.87
N LEU A 302 -6.91 -10.27 12.94
CA LEU A 302 -6.37 -11.19 11.94
C LEU A 302 -5.20 -11.98 12.52
N ASP A 303 -4.36 -11.28 13.27
CA ASP A 303 -3.17 -11.83 13.89
C ASP A 303 -2.80 -11.11 15.18
N SER A 304 -2.03 -11.79 16.03
CA SER A 304 -1.53 -11.24 17.30
C SER A 304 -0.13 -11.73 17.59
N GLN A 305 0.58 -11.03 18.48
CA GLN A 305 1.93 -11.43 18.90
C GLN A 305 2.03 -12.90 19.28
N ALA A 306 1.04 -13.42 20.02
CA ALA A 306 1.03 -14.80 20.47
C ALA A 306 0.94 -15.78 19.29
N ARG A 307 0.08 -15.50 18.29
CA ARG A 307 -0.04 -16.34 17.09
C ARG A 307 1.21 -16.26 16.21
N MET A 308 1.70 -15.05 15.97
CA MET A 308 2.94 -14.81 15.21
C MET A 308 4.14 -15.56 15.82
N THR A 309 4.26 -15.54 17.15
CA THR A 309 5.31 -16.22 17.91
C THR A 309 5.15 -17.75 17.90
N ALA A 310 3.90 -18.25 17.94
CA ALA A 310 3.64 -19.67 17.90
C ALA A 310 3.97 -20.30 16.53
N ASP A 311 3.78 -19.54 15.44
CA ASP A 311 4.08 -19.99 14.09
C ASP A 311 5.59 -19.95 13.80
N VAL A 312 6.25 -18.84 14.15
CA VAL A 312 7.70 -18.69 14.05
C VAL A 312 8.19 -18.03 15.33
N ASP A 313 8.89 -18.79 16.17
CA ASP A 313 9.46 -18.24 17.40
C ASP A 313 10.57 -17.23 17.04
N PRO A 314 10.41 -15.93 17.37
CA PRO A 314 11.39 -14.91 17.02
C PRO A 314 12.75 -15.13 17.72
N TYR A 315 12.80 -15.93 18.79
CA TYR A 315 14.05 -16.34 19.45
C TYR A 315 14.74 -17.52 18.77
N SER A 316 14.02 -18.28 17.96
CA SER A 316 14.56 -19.43 17.23
C SER A 316 15.26 -19.06 15.92
N VAL A 317 15.04 -17.83 15.43
CA VAL A 317 15.68 -17.32 14.22
C VAL A 317 17.18 -17.10 14.47
N ARG A 318 17.98 -18.11 14.11
CA ARG A 318 19.45 -18.09 14.24
C ARG A 318 20.03 -16.92 13.45
N ASN A 319 20.96 -16.18 14.05
CA ASN A 319 21.99 -15.30 13.43
C ASN A 319 22.48 -14.18 14.36
N CYS A 320 22.61 -14.40 15.68
CA CYS A 320 23.43 -13.49 16.48
C CYS A 320 24.89 -13.73 16.11
N THR A 321 25.55 -12.70 15.57
CA THR A 321 26.84 -12.75 14.87
C THR A 321 27.98 -13.38 15.66
N ASN A 322 27.81 -13.56 16.97
CA ASN A 322 28.72 -14.29 17.82
C ASN A 322 27.97 -15.48 18.47
N ASN A 323 28.32 -16.70 18.06
CA ASN A 323 28.02 -17.97 18.76
C ASN A 323 26.59 -18.54 18.73
N ASN A 324 25.72 -18.16 17.79
CA ASN A 324 24.35 -18.70 17.73
C ASN A 324 23.59 -18.58 19.07
N THR A 325 23.97 -17.60 19.91
CA THR A 325 23.27 -17.34 21.17
C THR A 325 21.87 -16.80 20.86
N PRO A 326 20.82 -17.26 21.56
CA PRO A 326 19.49 -16.70 21.39
C PRO A 326 19.49 -15.18 21.64
N PRO A 327 18.63 -14.42 20.95
CA PRO A 327 18.49 -13.00 21.22
C PRO A 327 17.97 -12.74 22.65
N GLU A 328 18.35 -11.61 23.23
CA GLU A 328 17.87 -11.16 24.56
C GLU A 328 16.43 -10.61 24.47
N LEU A 329 16.10 -10.00 23.33
CA LEU A 329 14.76 -9.52 23.02
C LEU A 329 14.45 -9.83 21.56
N ALA A 330 13.27 -10.41 21.31
CA ALA A 330 12.75 -10.62 19.98
C ALA A 330 11.22 -10.49 19.98
N THR A 331 10.66 -9.65 19.10
CA THR A 331 9.21 -9.40 19.04
C THR A 331 8.79 -9.11 17.61
N TRP A 332 7.64 -9.65 17.21
CA TRP A 332 7.08 -9.50 15.88
C TRP A 332 6.20 -8.26 15.81
N PHE A 333 6.22 -7.59 14.66
CA PHE A 333 5.41 -6.43 14.37
C PHE A 333 4.82 -6.61 12.97
N PRO A 334 3.49 -6.55 12.83
CA PRO A 334 2.87 -6.55 11.52
C PRO A 334 3.08 -5.17 10.87
N GLU A 335 3.14 -5.15 9.55
CA GLU A 335 3.23 -3.92 8.78
C GLU A 335 2.62 -4.07 7.39
N GLU A 336 2.40 -2.92 6.74
CA GLU A 336 2.08 -2.82 5.32
C GLU A 336 0.96 -3.79 4.88
N PRO A 337 -0.23 -3.71 5.49
CA PRO A 337 -1.34 -4.53 5.04
C PRO A 337 -1.72 -4.13 3.61
N THR A 338 -2.25 -5.08 2.85
CA THR A 338 -2.91 -4.88 1.57
C THR A 338 -4.25 -5.60 1.56
N VAL A 339 -5.22 -5.04 0.86
CA VAL A 339 -6.61 -5.50 0.89
C VAL A 339 -7.15 -5.60 -0.53
N ALA A 340 -7.89 -6.67 -0.82
CA ALA A 340 -8.70 -6.80 -2.01
C ALA A 340 -10.06 -7.43 -1.68
N ILE A 341 -11.11 -7.03 -2.39
CA ILE A 341 -12.46 -7.61 -2.24
C ILE A 341 -12.83 -8.37 -3.51
N GLN A 342 -13.10 -9.66 -3.36
CA GLN A 342 -13.50 -10.54 -4.46
C GLN A 342 -14.92 -10.24 -4.96
N PRO A 343 -15.29 -10.69 -6.17
CA PRO A 343 -16.65 -10.51 -6.70
C PRO A 343 -17.76 -11.09 -5.83
N ASP A 344 -17.46 -12.14 -5.06
CA ASP A 344 -18.38 -12.79 -4.13
C ASP A 344 -18.48 -12.06 -2.77
N GLY A 345 -17.76 -10.94 -2.59
CA GLY A 345 -17.70 -10.19 -1.34
C GLY A 345 -16.63 -10.65 -0.35
N THR A 346 -15.92 -11.76 -0.62
CA THR A 346 -14.83 -12.23 0.24
C THR A 346 -13.68 -11.22 0.26
N ALA A 347 -13.30 -10.75 1.44
CA ALA A 347 -12.14 -9.88 1.60
C ALA A 347 -10.87 -10.72 1.77
N ALA A 348 -9.86 -10.41 0.97
CA ALA A 348 -8.50 -10.93 1.10
C ALA A 348 -7.63 -9.85 1.74
N ILE A 349 -6.94 -10.21 2.81
CA ILE A 349 -6.04 -9.28 3.53
C ILE A 349 -4.70 -9.97 3.70
N ALA A 350 -3.64 -9.34 3.23
CA ALA A 350 -2.27 -9.79 3.45
C ALA A 350 -1.49 -8.71 4.19
N TRP A 351 -0.48 -9.10 4.96
CA TRP A 351 0.40 -8.18 5.69
C TRP A 351 1.80 -8.76 5.76
N GLY A 352 2.79 -7.88 5.78
CA GLY A 352 4.17 -8.21 6.09
C GLY A 352 4.38 -8.27 7.61
N MET A 353 5.49 -8.86 8.01
CA MET A 353 5.94 -8.84 9.39
C MET A 353 7.43 -8.53 9.43
N TRP A 354 7.85 -7.82 10.45
CA TRP A 354 9.24 -7.60 10.79
C TRP A 354 9.44 -7.88 12.27
N MET A 355 10.68 -8.13 12.68
CA MET A 355 11.03 -8.29 14.08
C MET A 355 12.01 -7.21 14.53
N ASN A 356 11.80 -6.75 15.76
CA ASN A 356 12.84 -6.10 16.55
C ASN A 356 13.61 -7.19 17.28
N ARG A 357 14.93 -7.22 17.09
CA ARG A 357 15.81 -8.23 17.69
C ARG A 357 17.02 -7.58 18.33
N GLN A 358 17.33 -7.95 19.57
CA GLN A 358 18.56 -7.55 20.25
C GLN A 358 19.38 -8.81 20.57
N CYS A 359 20.59 -8.89 20.02
CA CYS A 359 21.54 -9.94 20.41
C CYS A 359 22.36 -9.51 21.62
N PRO A 360 22.93 -10.46 22.38
CA PRO A 360 23.81 -10.14 23.50
C PRO A 360 24.95 -9.19 23.09
N GLY A 361 25.09 -8.08 23.82
CA GLY A 361 26.12 -7.06 23.56
C GLY A 361 25.91 -6.23 22.28
N SER A 362 24.73 -6.28 21.67
CA SER A 362 24.38 -5.50 20.48
C SER A 362 23.22 -4.53 20.74
N VAL A 363 23.04 -3.59 19.81
CA VAL A 363 21.86 -2.70 19.78
C VAL A 363 20.68 -3.42 19.12
N LEU A 364 19.47 -2.93 19.41
CA LEU A 364 18.25 -3.40 18.77
C LEU A 364 18.34 -3.21 17.25
N ALA A 365 18.06 -4.26 16.49
CA ALA A 365 18.05 -4.27 15.04
C ALA A 365 16.68 -4.70 14.50
N ARG A 366 16.22 -4.03 13.44
CA ARG A 366 15.04 -4.43 12.67
C ARG A 366 15.44 -5.46 11.62
N GLN A 367 14.72 -6.58 11.56
CA GLN A 367 14.88 -7.60 10.54
C GLN A 367 13.54 -7.88 9.86
N GLN A 368 13.56 -8.04 8.54
CA GLN A 368 12.40 -8.49 7.77
C GLN A 368 12.02 -9.91 8.19
N GLY A 369 10.71 -10.16 8.28
CA GLY A 369 10.13 -11.43 8.68
C GLY A 369 9.47 -12.15 7.50
N TYR A 370 8.30 -12.72 7.77
CA TYR A 370 7.50 -13.44 6.79
C TYR A 370 6.18 -12.71 6.51
N GLY A 371 5.52 -13.05 5.40
CA GLY A 371 4.19 -12.53 5.07
C GLY A 371 3.09 -13.50 5.50
N ARG A 372 1.91 -12.95 5.80
CA ARG A 372 0.69 -13.74 6.02
C ARG A 372 -0.45 -13.17 5.21
N PHE A 373 -1.46 -14.00 4.99
CA PHE A 373 -2.74 -13.54 4.46
C PHE A 373 -3.89 -14.35 5.06
N THR A 374 -5.08 -13.76 5.01
CA THR A 374 -6.32 -14.41 5.42
C THR A 374 -7.47 -14.02 4.48
N LEU A 375 -8.52 -14.84 4.52
CA LEU A 375 -9.77 -14.61 3.82
C LEU A 375 -10.88 -14.41 4.84
N LEU A 376 -11.61 -13.30 4.73
CA LEU A 376 -12.78 -13.00 5.53
C LEU A 376 -14.01 -13.07 4.64
N ARG A 377 -14.93 -13.98 4.99
CA ARG A 377 -16.23 -14.11 4.36
C ARG A 377 -17.30 -13.35 5.12
#